data_AF-A0A353J9I0-F1
#
_entry.id   AF-A0A353J9I0-F1
#
_cell.length_a   1.000
_cell.length_b   1.000
_cell.length_c   1.000
_cell.angle_alpha   90.00
_cell.angle_beta   90.00
_cell.angle_gamma   90.00
#
_symmetry.space_group_name_H-M   'P 1'
#
loop_
_entity.id
_entity.type
_entity.pdbx_description
1 polymer ?
#
loop_
_entity_poly.entity_id
_entity_poly.type
_entity_poly.pdbx_seq_one_letter_code
_entity_poly.pdbx_strand_id
1 'polypeptide(L)'
;MKQYTAKTVEEAVKMASEELGMPEDELVFKVLEEKKTIFSKKATIEVYELTDAIEFAENYIKNVIEALGIGGVTTKTSLEDDIMRIEINSDHNPILIGKNGVTLQALNELVRLAVSGKFRRRYRVLLDIGDYKNSKYSRVAFIARKTAKEVQKNKQDATLDPMPSDERRIVHNALANFSHIKTESSGEGRHRAITIKYVE
;
A
#
# COMPACT_ATOMS: atom_id res chain seq x y z
N MET A 1 -5.39 13.46 -17.66
CA MET A 1 -6.22 14.56 -17.10
C MET A 1 -6.85 15.31 -18.26
N LYS A 2 -8.18 15.46 -18.25
CA LYS A 2 -8.92 16.15 -19.31
C LYS A 2 -9.59 17.42 -18.77
N GLN A 3 -9.65 18.46 -19.59
CA GLN A 3 -10.28 19.73 -19.21
C GLN A 3 -11.59 19.94 -19.98
N TYR A 4 -12.62 20.32 -19.23
CA TYR A 4 -13.95 20.59 -19.76
C TYR A 4 -14.32 22.05 -19.46
N THR A 5 -14.78 22.78 -20.46
CA THR A 5 -15.14 24.20 -20.32
C THR A 5 -16.58 24.43 -20.74
N ALA A 6 -17.37 25.05 -19.87
CA ALA A 6 -18.77 25.39 -20.09
C ALA A 6 -19.15 26.74 -19.45
N LYS A 7 -20.44 27.12 -19.43
CA LYS A 7 -20.86 28.39 -18.81
C LYS A 7 -20.89 28.30 -17.28
N THR A 8 -21.15 27.11 -16.73
CA THR A 8 -21.11 26.84 -15.29
C THR A 8 -20.33 25.57 -14.99
N VAL A 9 -19.97 25.36 -13.72
CA VAL A 9 -19.30 24.13 -13.29
C VAL A 9 -20.19 22.92 -13.54
N GLU A 10 -21.49 23.03 -13.25
CA GLU A 10 -22.47 21.96 -13.46
C GLU A 10 -22.54 21.54 -14.94
N GLU A 11 -22.55 22.50 -15.86
CA GLU A 11 -22.54 22.20 -17.30
C GLU A 11 -21.23 21.50 -17.73
N ALA A 12 -20.09 21.89 -17.14
CA ALA A 12 -18.80 21.27 -17.44
C ALA A 12 -18.71 19.85 -16.85
N VAL A 13 -19.27 19.62 -15.67
CA VAL A 13 -19.39 18.29 -15.03
C VAL A 13 -20.27 17.39 -15.86
N LYS A 14 -21.43 17.87 -16.32
CA LYS A 14 -22.32 17.11 -17.19
C LYS A 14 -21.65 16.72 -18.51
N MET A 15 -20.93 17.65 -19.13
CA MET A 15 -20.15 17.37 -20.34
C MET A 15 -19.10 16.28 -20.12
N ALA A 16 -18.39 16.34 -18.99
CA ALA A 16 -17.44 15.30 -18.62
C ALA A 16 -18.10 13.95 -18.35
N SER A 17 -19.25 13.95 -17.67
CA SER A 17 -20.02 12.74 -17.35
C SER A 17 -20.46 12.02 -18.62
N GLU A 18 -20.99 12.78 -19.59
CA GLU A 18 -21.43 12.25 -20.89
C GLU A 18 -20.26 11.69 -21.72
N GLU A 19 -19.11 12.38 -21.76
CA GLU A 19 -17.95 11.90 -22.52
C GLU A 19 -17.29 10.67 -21.87
N LEU A 20 -17.16 10.65 -20.54
CA LEU A 20 -16.46 9.60 -19.81
C LEU A 20 -17.36 8.41 -19.46
N GLY A 21 -18.68 8.53 -19.63
CA GLY A 21 -19.64 7.50 -19.27
C GLY A 21 -19.68 7.21 -17.77
N MET A 22 -19.35 8.19 -16.92
CA MET A 22 -19.37 8.07 -15.47
C MET A 22 -20.45 8.95 -14.85
N PRO A 23 -21.12 8.53 -13.77
CA PRO A 23 -22.05 9.38 -13.02
C PRO A 23 -21.42 10.71 -12.57
N GLU A 24 -22.19 11.80 -12.59
CA GLU A 24 -21.70 13.13 -12.21
C GLU A 24 -21.14 13.18 -10.77
N ASP A 25 -21.71 12.38 -9.85
CA ASP A 25 -21.29 12.26 -8.45
C ASP A 25 -20.07 11.34 -8.24
N GLU A 26 -19.68 10.56 -9.25
CA GLU A 26 -18.46 9.76 -9.26
C GLU A 26 -17.28 10.50 -9.90
N LEU A 27 -17.52 11.61 -10.60
CA LEU A 27 -16.47 12.41 -11.20
C LEU A 27 -15.60 13.07 -10.13
N VAL A 28 -14.31 12.77 -10.20
CA VAL A 28 -13.29 13.46 -9.41
C VAL A 28 -12.72 14.59 -10.26
N PHE A 29 -12.90 15.83 -9.83
CA PHE A 29 -12.42 16.98 -10.60
C PHE A 29 -11.95 18.13 -9.73
N LYS A 30 -11.22 19.05 -10.35
CA LYS A 30 -10.82 20.33 -9.79
C LYS A 30 -11.35 21.47 -10.67
N VAL A 31 -11.97 22.47 -10.05
CA VAL A 31 -12.31 23.71 -10.74
C VAL A 31 -11.03 24.52 -10.96
N LEU A 32 -10.68 24.78 -12.23
CA LEU A 32 -9.50 25.56 -12.61
C LEU A 32 -9.81 27.04 -12.74
N GLU A 33 -10.98 27.36 -13.31
CA GLU A 33 -11.42 28.72 -13.56
C GLU A 33 -12.93 28.79 -13.36
N GLU A 34 -13.41 29.81 -12.67
CA GLU A 34 -14.82 30.19 -12.64
C GLU A 34 -14.91 31.71 -12.68
N LYS A 35 -15.40 32.26 -13.80
CA LYS A 35 -15.54 33.70 -14.03
C LYS A 35 -16.98 34.02 -14.36
N LYS A 36 -17.53 34.99 -13.63
CA LYS A 36 -18.86 35.56 -13.86
C LYS A 36 -18.72 37.04 -14.12
N THR A 37 -18.82 37.44 -15.38
CA THR A 37 -18.86 38.86 -15.78
C THR A 37 -20.27 39.23 -16.26
N ILE A 38 -20.52 40.53 -16.45
CA ILE A 38 -21.79 41.05 -16.96
C ILE A 38 -22.14 40.48 -18.35
N PHE A 39 -21.12 40.11 -19.15
CA PHE A 39 -21.29 39.67 -20.54
C PHE A 39 -20.97 38.19 -20.79
N SER A 40 -20.31 37.49 -19.85
CA SER A 40 -19.97 36.08 -20.02
C SER A 40 -19.85 35.33 -18.70
N LYS A 41 -20.30 34.08 -18.73
CA LYS A 41 -20.00 33.07 -17.71
C LYS A 41 -19.09 32.02 -18.34
N LYS A 42 -18.03 31.66 -17.63
CA LYS A 42 -17.11 30.60 -18.05
C LYS A 42 -16.63 29.84 -16.82
N ALA A 43 -16.74 28.53 -16.87
CA ALA A 43 -16.18 27.62 -15.89
C ALA A 43 -15.36 26.54 -16.61
N THR A 44 -14.19 26.22 -16.06
CA THR A 44 -13.33 25.14 -16.55
C THR A 44 -13.02 24.20 -15.40
N ILE A 45 -13.28 22.90 -15.61
CA ILE A 45 -12.90 21.82 -14.69
C ILE A 45 -11.81 20.95 -15.30
N GLU A 46 -10.96 20.39 -14.46
CA GLU A 46 -10.00 19.33 -14.79
C GLU A 46 -10.46 18.04 -14.12
N VAL A 47 -10.80 17.04 -14.93
CA VAL A 47 -11.28 15.74 -14.46
C VAL A 47 -10.12 14.77 -14.37
N TYR A 48 -10.14 13.97 -13.31
CA TYR A 48 -9.14 12.96 -13.00
C TYR A 48 -9.71 11.56 -13.22
N GLU A 49 -8.99 10.78 -14.01
CA GLU A 49 -9.28 9.36 -14.22
C GLU A 49 -8.46 8.49 -13.26
N LEU A 50 -8.84 7.22 -13.10
CA LEU A 50 -8.06 6.28 -12.30
C LEU A 50 -6.63 6.08 -12.85
N THR A 51 -6.49 6.14 -14.17
CA THR A 51 -5.20 6.10 -14.88
C THR A 51 -4.30 7.26 -14.47
N ASP A 52 -4.84 8.46 -14.28
CA ASP A 52 -4.09 9.62 -13.77
C ASP A 52 -3.56 9.38 -12.36
N ALA A 53 -4.38 8.73 -11.51
CA ALA A 53 -3.98 8.40 -10.14
C ALA A 53 -2.88 7.34 -10.09
N ILE A 54 -2.97 6.33 -10.97
CA ILE A 54 -1.93 5.30 -11.13
C ILE A 54 -0.61 5.94 -11.59
N GLU A 55 -0.64 6.72 -12.67
CA GLU A 55 0.55 7.38 -13.21
C GLU A 55 1.20 8.31 -12.18
N PHE A 56 0.38 9.08 -11.45
CA PHE A 56 0.88 9.94 -10.38
C PHE A 56 1.55 9.13 -9.26
N ALA A 57 0.94 8.04 -8.81
CA ALA A 57 1.48 7.22 -7.72
C ALA A 57 2.82 6.57 -8.11
N GLU A 58 2.92 6.04 -9.34
CA GLU A 58 4.16 5.50 -9.89
C GLU A 58 5.27 6.54 -9.98
N ASN A 59 4.96 7.71 -10.54
CA ASN A 59 5.93 8.78 -10.69
C ASN A 59 6.35 9.34 -9.32
N TYR A 60 5.41 9.45 -8.38
CA TYR A 60 5.71 9.90 -7.02
C TYR A 60 6.70 8.96 -6.33
N ILE A 61 6.48 7.64 -6.36
CA ILE A 61 7.40 6.70 -5.69
C ILE A 61 8.76 6.64 -6.39
N LYS A 62 8.82 6.70 -7.72
CA LYS A 62 10.07 6.80 -8.48
C LYS A 62 10.88 8.02 -8.04
N ASN A 63 10.26 9.20 -8.03
CA ASN A 63 10.90 10.44 -7.63
C ASN A 63 11.39 10.41 -6.18
N VAL A 64 10.61 9.81 -5.26
CA VAL A 64 11.04 9.63 -3.86
C VAL A 64 12.26 8.73 -3.78
N ILE A 65 12.29 7.61 -4.47
CA ILE A 65 13.42 6.66 -4.44
C ILE A 65 14.67 7.29 -5.06
N GLU A 66 14.52 7.98 -6.19
CA GLU A 66 15.62 8.70 -6.85
C GLU A 66 16.17 9.82 -5.97
N ALA A 67 15.30 10.56 -5.27
CA ALA A 67 15.71 11.60 -4.30
C ALA A 67 16.46 11.03 -3.08
N LEU A 68 16.27 9.73 -2.76
CA LEU A 68 17.07 9.01 -1.77
C LEU A 68 18.44 8.56 -2.32
N GLY A 69 18.76 8.86 -3.58
CA GLY A 69 20.02 8.50 -4.23
C GLY A 69 20.08 7.04 -4.69
N ILE A 70 18.92 6.37 -4.84
CA ILE A 70 18.84 4.98 -5.26
C ILE A 70 18.41 4.92 -6.74
N GLY A 71 19.29 4.39 -7.58
CA GLY A 71 19.08 4.24 -9.02
C GLY A 71 18.39 2.94 -9.43
N GLY A 72 18.22 2.77 -10.74
CA GLY A 72 17.71 1.54 -11.35
C GLY A 72 16.23 1.27 -11.07
N VAL A 73 15.45 2.29 -10.73
CA VAL A 73 14.06 2.12 -10.31
C VAL A 73 13.19 1.68 -11.47
N THR A 74 12.55 0.52 -11.33
CA THR A 74 11.53 0.03 -12.25
C THR A 74 10.24 -0.21 -11.47
N THR A 75 9.10 0.10 -12.10
CA THR A 75 7.79 -0.13 -11.52
C THR A 75 6.91 -0.92 -12.47
N LYS A 76 6.03 -1.73 -11.90
CA LYS A 76 4.92 -2.35 -12.60
C LYS A 76 3.68 -2.19 -11.74
N THR A 77 2.65 -1.56 -12.28
CA THR A 77 1.39 -1.37 -11.55
C THR A 77 0.29 -2.26 -12.11
N SER A 78 -0.47 -2.87 -11.20
CA SER A 78 -1.73 -3.56 -11.50
C SER A 78 -2.85 -3.02 -10.63
N LEU A 79 -4.08 -3.19 -11.11
CA LEU A 79 -5.29 -2.89 -10.36
C LEU A 79 -6.06 -4.20 -10.14
N GLU A 80 -6.19 -4.59 -8.88
CA GLU A 80 -6.90 -5.81 -8.46
C GLU A 80 -7.82 -5.44 -7.28
N ASP A 81 -9.11 -5.74 -7.37
CA ASP A 81 -10.10 -5.47 -6.31
C ASP A 81 -10.06 -4.03 -5.74
N ASP A 82 -9.96 -3.04 -6.63
CA ASP A 82 -9.77 -1.61 -6.30
C ASP A 82 -8.51 -1.29 -5.47
N ILE A 83 -7.50 -2.16 -5.54
CA ILE A 83 -6.18 -1.96 -4.94
C ILE A 83 -5.17 -1.70 -6.05
N MET A 84 -4.53 -0.55 -5.98
CA MET A 84 -3.37 -0.22 -6.80
C MET A 84 -2.14 -0.92 -6.22
N ARG A 85 -1.74 -2.02 -6.85
CA ARG A 85 -0.52 -2.75 -6.49
C ARG A 85 0.63 -2.22 -7.34
N ILE A 86 1.67 -1.71 -6.69
CA ILE A 86 2.87 -1.21 -7.36
C ILE A 86 4.04 -2.10 -6.95
N GLU A 87 4.51 -2.90 -7.91
CA GLU A 87 5.73 -3.69 -7.77
C GLU A 87 6.93 -2.83 -8.15
N ILE A 88 7.96 -2.85 -7.31
CA ILE A 88 9.14 -2.00 -7.44
C ILE A 88 10.40 -2.85 -7.38
N ASN A 89 11.35 -2.56 -8.27
CA ASN A 89 12.73 -3.01 -8.15
C ASN A 89 13.68 -1.83 -8.32
N SER A 90 14.84 -1.91 -7.66
CA SER A 90 15.92 -0.94 -7.76
C SER A 90 17.28 -1.61 -7.58
N ASP A 91 18.35 -0.84 -7.76
CA ASP A 91 19.72 -1.31 -7.51
C ASP A 91 19.95 -1.73 -6.04
N HIS A 92 19.13 -1.22 -5.11
CA HIS A 92 19.30 -1.41 -3.65
C HIS A 92 17.98 -1.68 -2.92
N ASN A 93 17.22 -2.70 -3.36
CA ASN A 93 15.99 -3.16 -2.71
C ASN A 93 16.06 -3.29 -1.17
N PRO A 94 17.12 -3.86 -0.55
CA PRO A 94 17.17 -4.01 0.91
C PRO A 94 17.05 -2.70 1.71
N ILE A 95 17.54 -1.59 1.17
CA ILE A 95 17.44 -0.27 1.82
C ILE A 95 15.99 0.22 1.80
N LEU A 96 15.31 0.06 0.66
CA LEU A 96 13.91 0.46 0.49
C LEU A 96 12.95 -0.40 1.32
N ILE A 97 13.28 -1.67 1.52
CA ILE A 97 12.57 -2.57 2.42
C ILE A 97 12.78 -2.11 3.88
N GLY A 98 14.02 -1.86 4.26
CA GLY A 98 14.41 -1.50 5.62
C GLY A 98 14.26 -2.63 6.63
N LYS A 99 14.60 -2.36 7.89
CA LYS A 99 14.52 -3.36 8.96
C LYS A 99 13.08 -3.83 9.13
N ASN A 100 12.84 -5.13 8.97
CA ASN A 100 11.50 -5.74 9.07
C ASN A 100 10.42 -5.08 8.20
N GLY A 101 10.79 -4.49 7.04
CA GLY A 101 9.83 -3.89 6.13
C GLY A 101 9.30 -2.52 6.57
N VAL A 102 9.88 -1.91 7.62
CA VAL A 102 9.41 -0.61 8.16
C VAL A 102 9.52 0.50 7.11
N THR A 103 10.60 0.53 6.32
CA THR A 103 10.78 1.55 5.27
C THR A 103 9.76 1.33 4.15
N LEU A 104 9.54 0.08 3.73
CA LEU A 104 8.51 -0.27 2.74
C LEU A 104 7.11 0.19 3.19
N GLN A 105 6.76 -0.04 4.46
CA GLN A 105 5.48 0.42 5.01
C GLN A 105 5.35 1.94 5.01
N ALA A 106 6.42 2.65 5.37
CA ALA A 106 6.44 4.11 5.35
C ALA A 106 6.31 4.66 3.91
N LEU A 107 7.01 4.07 2.94
CA LEU A 107 6.90 4.42 1.53
C LEU A 107 5.48 4.19 1.01
N ASN A 108 4.85 3.05 1.36
CA ASN A 108 3.48 2.75 0.96
C ASN A 108 2.50 3.81 1.49
N GLU A 109 2.67 4.21 2.75
CA GLU A 109 1.84 5.25 3.35
C GLU A 109 2.04 6.61 2.70
N LEU A 110 3.29 6.99 2.38
CA LEU A 110 3.58 8.23 1.66
C LEU A 110 2.89 8.28 0.30
N VAL A 111 2.98 7.21 -0.50
CA VAL A 111 2.32 7.13 -1.81
C VAL A 111 0.80 7.22 -1.65
N ARG A 112 0.23 6.47 -0.70
CA ARG A 112 -1.20 6.47 -0.40
C ARG A 112 -1.72 7.86 -0.05
N LEU A 113 -0.99 8.58 0.81
CA LEU A 113 -1.35 9.94 1.23
C LEU A 113 -1.18 10.94 0.07
N ALA A 114 -0.10 10.83 -0.71
CA ALA A 114 0.16 11.71 -1.83
C ALA A 114 -0.93 11.60 -2.91
N VAL A 115 -1.26 10.38 -3.34
CA VAL A 115 -2.31 10.16 -4.35
C VAL A 115 -3.68 10.58 -3.82
N SER A 116 -4.00 10.23 -2.56
CA SER A 116 -5.29 10.59 -1.98
C SER A 116 -5.45 12.10 -1.80
N GLY A 117 -4.37 12.80 -1.44
CA GLY A 117 -4.36 14.26 -1.32
C GLY A 117 -4.46 14.95 -2.67
N LYS A 118 -3.75 14.45 -3.69
CA LYS A 118 -3.74 15.01 -5.05
C LYS A 118 -5.13 14.93 -5.70
N PHE A 119 -5.77 13.78 -5.60
CA PHE A 119 -7.03 13.49 -6.30
C PHE A 119 -8.25 13.60 -5.40
N ARG A 120 -8.11 14.01 -4.13
CA ARG A 120 -9.23 14.18 -3.18
C ARG A 120 -10.15 12.97 -3.04
N ARG A 121 -9.64 11.76 -3.34
CA ARG A 121 -10.34 10.48 -3.24
C ARG A 121 -9.45 9.52 -2.45
N ARG A 122 -10.05 8.59 -1.70
CA ARG A 122 -9.28 7.57 -0.99
C ARG A 122 -8.84 6.49 -1.97
N TYR A 123 -7.54 6.23 -2.04
CA TYR A 123 -6.99 5.11 -2.80
C TYR A 123 -6.43 4.04 -1.86
N ARG A 124 -6.60 2.78 -2.26
CA ARG A 124 -5.93 1.65 -1.63
C ARG A 124 -4.65 1.39 -2.43
N VAL A 125 -3.51 1.55 -1.79
CA VAL A 125 -2.19 1.35 -2.41
C VAL A 125 -1.47 0.23 -1.65
N LEU A 126 -0.82 -0.64 -2.41
CA LEU A 126 0.04 -1.68 -1.89
C LEU A 126 1.35 -1.70 -2.67
N LEU A 127 2.43 -1.31 -2.01
CA LEU A 127 3.77 -1.47 -2.55
C LEU A 127 4.33 -2.87 -2.26
N ASP A 128 5.06 -3.41 -3.22
CA ASP A 128 5.88 -4.61 -3.05
C ASP A 128 7.26 -4.37 -3.66
N ILE A 129 8.32 -4.75 -2.94
CA ILE A 129 9.71 -4.50 -3.37
C ILE A 129 10.43 -5.83 -3.46
N GLY A 130 10.86 -6.22 -4.66
CA GLY A 130 11.64 -7.43 -4.88
C GLY A 130 11.02 -8.71 -4.30
N ASP A 131 9.69 -8.84 -4.35
CA ASP A 131 8.93 -9.95 -3.76
C ASP A 131 9.22 -10.19 -2.26
N TYR A 132 9.43 -9.07 -1.53
CA TYR A 132 9.81 -9.09 -0.12
C TYR A 132 8.78 -9.83 0.72
N LYS A 133 7.48 -9.65 0.45
CA LYS A 133 6.41 -10.19 1.29
C LYS A 133 6.44 -11.73 1.32
N ASN A 134 6.57 -12.37 0.16
CA ASN A 134 6.66 -13.83 0.07
C ASN A 134 7.97 -14.36 0.70
N SER A 135 9.08 -13.67 0.45
CA SER A 135 10.38 -13.99 1.04
C SER A 135 10.36 -13.88 2.57
N LYS A 136 9.73 -12.82 3.10
CA LYS A 136 9.58 -12.56 4.53
C LYS A 136 8.71 -13.63 5.20
N TYR A 137 7.56 -13.97 4.61
CA TYR A 137 6.69 -15.02 5.15
C TYR A 137 7.38 -16.38 5.20
N SER A 138 8.13 -16.74 4.15
CA SER A 138 8.92 -17.97 4.11
C SER A 138 9.96 -18.01 5.23
N ARG A 139 10.65 -16.89 5.46
CA ARG A 139 11.63 -16.74 6.55
C ARG A 139 10.99 -16.82 7.94
N VAL A 140 9.86 -16.15 8.15
CA VAL A 140 9.11 -16.18 9.42
C VAL A 140 8.66 -17.60 9.73
N ALA A 141 8.10 -18.31 8.76
CA ALA A 141 7.70 -19.71 8.92
C ALA A 141 8.89 -20.63 9.23
N PHE A 142 10.04 -20.40 8.59
CA PHE A 142 11.27 -21.15 8.87
C PHE A 142 11.76 -20.94 10.32
N ILE A 143 11.83 -19.68 10.78
CA ILE A 143 12.25 -19.35 12.14
C ILE A 143 11.29 -19.99 13.15
N ALA A 144 9.98 -19.84 12.94
CA ALA A 144 8.96 -20.44 13.79
C ALA A 144 9.15 -21.97 13.94
N ARG A 145 9.32 -22.68 12.82
CA ARG A 145 9.54 -24.14 12.83
C ARG A 145 10.83 -24.53 13.55
N LYS A 146 11.91 -23.75 13.38
CA LYS A 146 13.18 -24.01 14.06
C LYS A 146 13.02 -23.82 15.58
N THR A 147 12.45 -22.70 16.00
CA THR A 147 12.21 -22.41 17.41
C THR A 147 11.27 -23.43 18.04
N ALA A 148 10.20 -23.85 17.35
CA ALA A 148 9.30 -24.88 17.87
C ALA A 148 10.01 -26.21 18.15
N LYS A 149 10.95 -26.64 17.29
CA LYS A 149 11.77 -27.85 17.54
C LYS A 149 12.66 -27.70 18.77
N GLU A 150 13.21 -26.50 18.99
CA GLU A 150 14.02 -26.21 20.18
C GLU A 150 13.15 -26.26 21.44
N VAL A 151 11.97 -25.62 21.42
CA VAL A 151 10.96 -25.66 22.50
C VAL A 151 10.52 -27.09 22.82
N GLN A 152 10.25 -27.93 21.80
CA GLN A 152 9.93 -29.35 22.01
C GLN A 152 11.06 -30.11 22.72
N LYS A 153 12.31 -29.80 22.37
CA LYS A 153 13.49 -30.50 22.90
C LYS A 153 13.81 -30.10 24.33
N ASN A 154 13.74 -28.80 24.64
CA ASN A 154 14.14 -28.26 25.94
C ASN A 154 12.95 -28.06 26.91
N LYS A 155 11.71 -28.14 26.41
CA LYS A 155 10.45 -27.86 27.13
C LYS A 155 10.39 -26.45 27.75
N GLN A 156 11.06 -25.49 27.12
CA GLN A 156 11.07 -24.09 27.54
C GLN A 156 10.41 -23.23 26.49
N ASP A 157 9.44 -22.41 26.91
CA ASP A 157 8.75 -21.47 26.04
C ASP A 157 9.72 -20.45 25.41
N ALA A 158 9.42 -20.04 24.18
CA ALA A 158 10.21 -19.05 23.46
C ALA A 158 9.32 -17.95 22.87
N THR A 159 9.73 -16.70 23.01
CA THR A 159 9.03 -15.56 22.39
C THR A 159 9.82 -15.06 21.19
N LEU A 160 9.15 -14.97 20.04
CA LEU A 160 9.73 -14.41 18.81
C LEU A 160 9.74 -12.88 18.87
N ASP A 161 10.50 -12.25 17.99
CA ASP A 161 10.49 -10.79 17.82
C ASP A 161 9.07 -10.28 17.54
N PRO A 162 8.71 -9.06 18.00
CA PRO A 162 7.44 -8.43 17.65
C PRO A 162 7.24 -8.35 16.14
N MET A 163 6.03 -8.68 15.68
CA MET A 163 5.72 -8.77 14.26
C MET A 163 4.26 -8.38 13.95
N PRO A 164 3.96 -7.91 12.73
CA PRO A 164 2.60 -7.52 12.36
C PRO A 164 1.63 -8.72 12.32
N SER A 165 0.33 -8.46 12.27
CA SER A 165 -0.72 -9.49 12.39
C SER A 165 -0.66 -10.59 11.33
N ASP A 166 -0.28 -10.23 10.11
CA ASP A 166 -0.13 -11.17 9.00
C ASP A 166 1.04 -12.13 9.23
N GLU A 167 2.20 -11.64 9.66
CA GLU A 167 3.34 -12.48 10.05
C GLU A 167 2.98 -13.40 11.24
N ARG A 168 2.27 -12.87 12.24
CA ARG A 168 1.76 -13.69 13.36
C ARG A 168 0.86 -14.83 12.87
N ARG A 169 -0.03 -14.55 11.92
CA ARG A 169 -0.87 -15.58 11.29
C ARG A 169 -0.03 -16.64 10.56
N ILE A 170 1.06 -16.24 9.89
CA ILE A 170 1.99 -17.20 9.26
C ILE A 170 2.61 -18.13 10.31
N VAL A 171 3.03 -17.61 11.46
CA VAL A 171 3.57 -18.44 12.56
C VAL A 171 2.52 -19.42 13.09
N HIS A 172 1.30 -18.94 13.39
CA HIS A 172 0.20 -19.80 13.85
C HIS A 172 -0.08 -20.93 12.86
N ASN A 173 -0.21 -20.60 11.57
CA ASN A 173 -0.47 -21.59 10.53
C ASN A 173 0.69 -22.58 10.38
N ALA A 174 1.94 -22.10 10.43
CA ALA A 174 3.12 -22.94 10.26
C ALA A 174 3.31 -23.96 11.41
N LEU A 175 2.79 -23.64 12.60
CA LEU A 175 2.92 -24.46 13.81
C LEU A 175 1.63 -25.17 14.23
N ALA A 176 0.51 -25.00 13.50
CA ALA A 176 -0.79 -25.56 13.86
C ALA A 176 -0.78 -27.09 14.05
N ASN A 177 0.07 -27.80 13.32
CA ASN A 177 0.18 -29.25 13.35
C ASN A 177 1.43 -29.76 14.09
N PHE A 178 2.16 -28.90 14.81
CA PHE A 178 3.30 -29.35 15.62
C PHE A 178 2.80 -29.98 16.91
N SER A 179 3.23 -31.22 17.18
CA SER A 179 2.93 -31.90 18.45
C SER A 179 3.52 -31.14 19.64
N HIS A 180 2.85 -31.16 20.78
CA HIS A 180 3.34 -30.54 22.02
C HIS A 180 3.67 -29.03 21.92
N ILE A 181 3.10 -28.33 20.94
CA ILE A 181 3.34 -26.89 20.72
C ILE A 181 2.01 -26.15 20.66
N LYS A 182 1.93 -25.06 21.41
CA LYS A 182 0.86 -24.07 21.31
C LYS A 182 1.46 -22.70 20.99
N THR A 183 0.72 -21.88 20.25
CA THR A 183 1.13 -20.51 19.92
C THR A 183 0.15 -19.54 20.56
N GLU A 184 0.68 -18.49 21.18
CA GLU A 184 -0.09 -17.44 21.82
C GLU A 184 0.48 -16.08 21.45
N SER A 185 -0.38 -15.12 21.08
CA SER A 185 0.06 -13.77 20.81
C SER A 185 -0.07 -12.90 22.06
N SER A 186 1.03 -12.29 22.49
CA SER A 186 1.13 -11.46 23.69
C SER A 186 1.66 -10.06 23.36
N GLY A 187 1.33 -9.07 24.19
CA GLY A 187 1.71 -7.67 24.00
C GLY A 187 0.71 -6.84 23.17
N GLU A 188 1.01 -5.54 23.02
CA GLU A 188 0.12 -4.55 22.39
C GLU A 188 0.80 -3.78 21.25
N GLY A 189 -0.01 -3.39 20.25
CA GLY A 189 0.44 -2.57 19.13
C GLY A 189 1.70 -3.12 18.45
N ARG A 190 2.74 -2.29 18.39
CA ARG A 190 4.04 -2.61 17.77
C ARG A 190 4.89 -3.59 18.58
N HIS A 191 4.57 -3.80 19.86
CA HIS A 191 5.28 -4.73 20.74
C HIS A 191 4.63 -6.11 20.79
N ARG A 192 3.55 -6.30 20.02
CA ARG A 192 2.83 -7.56 19.99
C ARG A 192 3.65 -8.64 19.27
N ALA A 193 3.85 -9.75 19.96
CA ALA A 193 4.69 -10.87 19.53
C ALA A 193 3.90 -12.19 19.55
N ILE A 194 4.57 -13.29 19.20
CA ILE A 194 4.08 -14.65 19.44
C ILE A 194 5.05 -15.38 20.37
N THR A 195 4.48 -15.98 21.40
CA THR A 195 5.12 -16.96 22.27
C THR A 195 4.75 -18.35 21.79
N ILE A 196 5.78 -19.16 21.55
CA ILE A 196 5.69 -20.59 21.27
C ILE A 196 5.85 -21.32 22.61
N LYS A 197 4.80 -22.00 23.03
CA LYS A 197 4.71 -22.69 24.32
C LYS A 197 4.80 -24.19 24.15
N TYR A 198 5.51 -24.86 25.05
CA TYR A 198 5.43 -26.31 25.17
C TYR A 198 4.12 -26.69 25.87
N VAL A 199 3.43 -27.70 25.34
CA VAL A 199 2.25 -28.30 25.99
C VAL A 199 2.45 -29.81 26.08
N GLU A 200 2.13 -30.40 27.23
CA GLU A 200 2.23 -31.85 27.42
C GLU A 200 1.29 -32.64 26.51
#